data_AF-A0A0A8URZ7-F1
#
_entry.id   AF-A0A0A8URZ7-F1
#
_cell.length_a   1.000
_cell.length_b   1.000
_cell.length_c   1.000
_cell.angle_alpha   90.00
_cell.angle_beta   90.00
_cell.angle_gamma   90.00
#
_symmetry.space_group_name_H-M   'P 1'
#
loop_
_entity.id
_entity.type
_entity.pdbx_description
1 polymer ?
#
loop_
_entity_poly.entity_id
_entity_poly.type
_entity_poly.pdbx_seq_one_letter_code
_entity_poly.pdbx_strand_id
1 'polypeptide(L)'
;MKLFDSILLLHIYDYQKPVGATCPLELLKKGANPLLLSTCMRHFYLFSSEQLGENKSLPEVIMNTIHTPTAHQKIPLCELFRGRKAYEILLFWSIAGLNPKKPFDDERILGDLRKICTGYEKTPSPIKQEAWRYNKKIMLGLLTDAKHLLELTKQLSGIPLQDRKSLLITACTNCAWARDNGFMPFLSFSDYDIFLDRNKMIAHLTELLEGRKEKAHEKLRELAEEQVVLSFLFSQDPVKLALEKDLALIAELKAILEEESLLAQSISALGI
;
A
#
# COMPACT_ATOMS: atom_id res chain seq x y z
N MET A 1 15.78 2.65 1.30
CA MET A 1 14.98 1.93 0.28
C MET A 1 13.55 1.95 0.75
N LYS A 2 12.65 2.60 0.00
CA LYS A 2 11.24 2.73 0.39
C LYS A 2 10.51 1.40 0.21
N LEU A 3 9.40 1.23 0.93
CA LEU A 3 8.68 -0.04 0.94
C LEU A 3 8.16 -0.42 -0.45
N PHE A 4 7.81 0.57 -1.28
CA PHE A 4 7.15 0.33 -2.55
C PHE A 4 8.08 0.38 -3.76
N ASP A 5 9.37 0.70 -3.62
CA ASP A 5 10.29 0.94 -4.76
C ASP A 5 10.34 -0.20 -5.79
N SER A 6 10.12 -1.45 -5.36
CA SER A 6 10.17 -2.62 -6.25
C SER A 6 8.81 -3.12 -6.73
N ILE A 7 7.69 -2.53 -6.29
CA ILE A 7 6.36 -3.08 -6.56
C ILE A 7 5.88 -2.77 -7.97
N LEU A 8 5.34 -3.79 -8.62
CA LEU A 8 4.70 -3.74 -9.93
C LEU A 8 3.31 -4.39 -9.85
N LEU A 9 2.33 -3.76 -10.48
CA LEU A 9 0.96 -4.24 -10.53
C LEU A 9 0.46 -4.16 -11.97
N LEU A 10 0.24 -5.33 -12.58
CA LEU A 10 -0.46 -5.41 -13.86
C LEU A 10 -1.96 -5.56 -13.59
N HIS A 11 -2.72 -4.53 -13.93
CA HIS A 11 -4.17 -4.48 -13.82
C HIS A 11 -4.80 -4.78 -15.18
N ILE A 12 -5.66 -5.80 -15.21
CA ILE A 12 -6.35 -6.23 -16.42
C ILE A 12 -7.85 -6.27 -16.15
N TYR A 13 -8.63 -5.68 -17.04
CA TYR A 13 -10.09 -5.71 -16.95
C TYR A 13 -10.72 -6.05 -18.29
N ASP A 14 -11.74 -6.91 -18.26
CA ASP A 14 -12.51 -7.35 -19.44
C ASP A 14 -11.66 -8.15 -20.47
N TYR A 15 -10.64 -8.87 -20.00
CA TYR A 15 -9.80 -9.71 -20.85
C TYR A 15 -10.48 -11.05 -21.18
N GLN A 16 -10.59 -11.32 -22.48
CA GLN A 16 -11.03 -12.61 -23.00
C GLN A 16 -9.89 -13.26 -23.78
N LYS A 17 -9.56 -14.50 -23.43
CA LYS A 17 -8.53 -15.25 -24.15
C LYS A 17 -8.99 -15.51 -25.59
N PRO A 18 -8.19 -15.17 -26.62
CA PRO A 18 -8.52 -15.52 -28.00
C PRO A 18 -8.55 -17.05 -28.20
N VAL A 19 -9.53 -17.53 -28.97
CA VAL A 19 -9.69 -18.96 -29.28
C VAL A 19 -8.48 -19.45 -30.07
N GLY A 20 -7.87 -20.55 -29.63
CA GLY A 20 -6.70 -21.15 -30.30
C GLY A 20 -5.35 -20.44 -30.05
N ALA A 21 -5.31 -19.32 -29.33
CA ALA A 21 -4.07 -18.60 -29.03
C ALA A 21 -3.46 -19.00 -27.67
N THR A 22 -2.14 -18.90 -27.57
CA THR A 22 -1.43 -18.97 -26.28
C THR A 22 -1.76 -17.71 -25.47
N CYS A 23 -2.14 -17.89 -24.20
CA CYS A 23 -2.45 -16.75 -23.35
C CYS A 23 -1.13 -16.04 -22.95
N PRO A 24 -0.95 -14.75 -23.29
CA PRO A 24 0.27 -14.02 -22.95
C PRO A 24 0.52 -13.99 -21.44
N LEU A 25 -0.54 -14.01 -20.63
CA LEU A 25 -0.44 -14.02 -19.17
C LEU A 25 0.22 -15.28 -18.61
N GLU A 26 0.30 -16.39 -19.36
CA GLU A 26 1.08 -17.56 -18.95
C GLU A 26 2.59 -17.28 -18.95
N LEU A 27 3.07 -16.40 -19.83
CA LEU A 27 4.47 -15.96 -19.80
C LEU A 27 4.74 -15.13 -18.55
N LEU A 28 3.82 -14.25 -18.15
CA LEU A 28 3.94 -13.50 -16.90
C LEU A 28 3.93 -14.43 -15.68
N LYS A 29 3.02 -15.42 -15.66
CA LYS A 29 2.96 -16.40 -14.57
C LYS A 29 4.24 -17.19 -14.41
N LYS A 30 4.85 -17.60 -15.52
CA LYS A 30 6.12 -18.36 -15.52
C LYS A 30 7.33 -17.47 -15.23
N GLY A 31 7.36 -16.27 -15.79
CA GLY A 31 8.52 -15.38 -15.74
C GLY A 31 8.62 -14.53 -14.48
N ALA A 32 7.49 -14.13 -13.90
CA ALA A 32 7.44 -13.25 -12.72
C ALA A 32 6.85 -13.91 -11.48
N ASN A 33 6.21 -15.08 -11.60
CA ASN A 33 5.51 -15.77 -10.50
C ASN A 33 4.67 -14.82 -9.62
N PRO A 34 3.72 -14.07 -10.19
CA PRO A 34 3.00 -13.02 -9.47
C PRO A 34 1.99 -13.59 -8.47
N LEU A 35 1.69 -12.80 -7.44
CA LEU A 35 0.52 -12.98 -6.61
C LEU A 35 -0.72 -12.52 -7.38
N LEU A 36 -1.67 -13.43 -7.59
CA LEU A 36 -2.89 -13.17 -8.37
C LEU A 36 -4.03 -12.76 -7.45
N LEU A 37 -4.54 -11.54 -7.64
CA LEU A 37 -5.77 -11.04 -7.02
C LEU A 37 -6.82 -10.89 -8.12
N SER A 38 -7.78 -11.83 -8.19
CA SER A 38 -8.72 -11.90 -9.30
C SER A 38 -10.17 -11.98 -8.84
N THR A 39 -11.02 -11.25 -9.55
CA THR A 39 -12.47 -11.44 -9.61
C THR A 39 -12.84 -11.95 -11.02
N CYS A 40 -14.12 -12.14 -11.33
CA CYS A 40 -14.56 -12.66 -12.63
C CYS A 40 -14.05 -11.86 -13.84
N MET A 41 -13.97 -10.53 -13.74
CA MET A 41 -13.64 -9.64 -14.86
C MET A 41 -12.40 -8.78 -14.63
N ARG A 42 -11.90 -8.71 -13.38
CA ARG A 42 -10.77 -7.86 -12.99
C ARG A 42 -9.67 -8.72 -12.38
N HIS A 43 -8.48 -8.61 -12.94
CA HIS A 43 -7.32 -9.39 -12.57
C HIS A 43 -6.19 -8.42 -12.23
N PHE A 44 -5.57 -8.64 -11.08
CA PHE A 44 -4.37 -7.94 -10.66
C PHE A 44 -3.25 -8.95 -10.46
N TYR A 45 -2.14 -8.73 -11.14
CA TYR A 45 -0.91 -9.50 -10.98
C TYR A 45 0.07 -8.62 -10.22
N LEU A 46 0.26 -8.91 -8.94
CA LEU A 46 1.20 -8.21 -8.07
C LEU A 46 2.53 -8.96 -8.06
N PHE A 47 3.62 -8.28 -8.37
CA PHE A 47 4.97 -8.84 -8.36
C PHE A 47 5.99 -7.74 -8.09
N SER A 48 7.22 -8.13 -7.81
CA SER A 48 8.31 -7.18 -7.58
C SER A 48 9.33 -7.19 -8.73
N SER A 49 10.14 -6.14 -8.81
CA SER A 49 11.24 -6.04 -9.78
C SER A 49 12.27 -7.15 -9.57
N GLU A 50 12.46 -7.62 -8.35
CA GLU A 50 13.32 -8.76 -8.04
C GLU A 50 12.78 -10.06 -8.64
N GLN A 51 11.45 -10.24 -8.69
CA GLN A 51 10.83 -11.41 -9.29
C GLN A 51 11.01 -11.46 -10.82
N LEU A 52 11.29 -10.33 -11.48
CA LEU A 52 11.53 -10.29 -12.91
C LEU A 52 12.94 -10.75 -13.30
N GLY A 53 13.92 -10.66 -12.39
CA GLY A 53 15.32 -10.97 -12.69
C GLY A 53 15.84 -10.24 -13.93
N GLU A 54 16.30 -11.00 -14.92
CA GLU A 54 16.77 -10.48 -16.22
C GLU A 54 15.62 -10.04 -17.15
N ASN A 55 14.40 -10.51 -16.92
CA ASN A 55 13.23 -10.28 -17.78
C ASN A 55 12.51 -8.95 -17.47
N LYS A 56 13.26 -7.85 -17.30
CA LYS A 56 12.70 -6.55 -16.88
C LYS A 56 11.68 -5.97 -17.85
N SER A 57 11.75 -6.31 -19.14
CA SER A 57 10.84 -5.86 -20.21
C SER A 57 9.59 -6.73 -20.36
N LEU A 58 9.46 -7.81 -19.58
CA LEU A 58 8.34 -8.73 -19.68
C LEU A 58 6.98 -8.04 -19.53
N PRO A 59 6.75 -7.15 -18.53
CA PRO A 59 5.46 -6.47 -18.38
C PRO A 59 5.05 -5.67 -19.63
N GLU A 60 5.99 -4.94 -20.23
CA GLU A 60 5.76 -4.12 -21.43
C GLU A 60 5.43 -4.99 -22.65
N VAL A 61 6.13 -6.12 -22.82
CA VAL A 61 5.83 -7.10 -23.89
C VAL A 61 4.41 -7.65 -23.73
N ILE A 62 4.01 -8.00 -22.51
CA ILE A 62 2.65 -8.48 -22.21
C ILE A 62 1.61 -7.42 -22.51
N MET A 63 1.82 -6.18 -22.07
CA MET A 63 0.91 -5.08 -22.36
C MET A 63 0.73 -4.85 -23.86
N ASN A 64 1.83 -4.79 -24.61
CA ASN A 64 1.79 -4.59 -26.06
C ASN A 64 1.03 -5.73 -26.75
N THR A 65 1.24 -6.97 -26.31
CA THR A 65 0.53 -8.14 -26.84
C THR A 65 -0.98 -8.05 -26.56
N ILE A 66 -1.37 -7.63 -25.36
CA ILE A 66 -2.78 -7.52 -24.95
C ILE A 66 -3.50 -6.36 -25.66
N HIS A 67 -2.79 -5.24 -25.91
CA HIS A 67 -3.34 -4.10 -26.64
C HIS A 67 -3.37 -4.30 -28.17
N THR A 68 -2.75 -5.36 -28.68
CA THR A 68 -2.79 -5.65 -30.12
C THR A 68 -4.23 -5.97 -30.53
N PRO A 69 -4.85 -5.18 -31.43
CA PRO A 69 -6.23 -5.39 -31.83
C PRO A 69 -6.41 -6.78 -32.46
N THR A 70 -7.43 -7.50 -32.02
CA THR A 70 -7.84 -8.77 -32.62
C THR A 70 -9.22 -8.60 -33.24
N ALA A 71 -9.43 -9.17 -34.42
CA ALA A 71 -10.71 -9.07 -35.12
C ALA A 71 -11.86 -9.54 -34.21
N HIS A 72 -12.94 -8.75 -34.16
CA HIS A 72 -14.15 -9.02 -33.38
C HIS A 72 -13.95 -9.12 -31.86
N GLN A 73 -12.82 -8.64 -31.32
CA GLN A 73 -12.58 -8.56 -29.88
C GLN A 73 -12.42 -7.12 -29.43
N LYS A 74 -13.06 -6.81 -28.29
CA LYS A 74 -12.86 -5.53 -27.61
C LYS A 74 -11.46 -5.51 -27.02
N ILE A 75 -10.76 -4.39 -27.18
CA ILE A 75 -9.45 -4.19 -26.54
C ILE A 75 -9.67 -4.13 -25.02
N PRO A 76 -9.07 -5.05 -24.25
CA PRO A 76 -9.20 -5.05 -22.80
C PRO A 76 -8.42 -3.89 -22.20
N LEU A 77 -8.81 -3.45 -21.01
CA LEU A 77 -7.99 -2.52 -20.23
C LEU A 77 -6.78 -3.29 -19.70
N CYS A 78 -5.58 -2.78 -19.95
CA CYS A 78 -4.33 -3.35 -19.45
C CYS A 78 -3.40 -2.22 -19.01
N GLU A 79 -3.19 -2.07 -17.71
CA GLU A 79 -2.40 -0.98 -17.12
C GLU A 79 -1.30 -1.55 -16.22
N LEU A 80 -0.10 -0.97 -16.31
CA LEU A 80 0.99 -1.28 -15.40
C LEU A 80 1.20 -0.13 -14.43
N PHE A 81 0.93 -0.38 -13.16
CA PHE A 81 1.21 0.55 -12.08
C PHE A 81 2.50 0.16 -11.38
N ARG A 82 3.24 1.16 -10.90
CA ARG A 82 4.51 0.99 -10.21
C ARG A 82 4.49 1.70 -8.86
N GLY A 83 5.24 1.16 -7.92
CA GLY A 83 5.49 1.78 -6.63
C GLY A 83 4.22 2.13 -5.86
N ARG A 84 4.21 3.32 -5.26
CA ARG A 84 3.09 3.81 -4.47
C ARG A 84 1.76 3.80 -5.23
N LYS A 85 1.77 4.06 -6.54
CA LYS A 85 0.54 4.07 -7.35
C LYS A 85 -0.09 2.69 -7.45
N ALA A 86 0.72 1.63 -7.51
CA ALA A 86 0.21 0.26 -7.46
C ALA A 86 -0.53 -0.01 -6.14
N TYR A 87 0.04 0.43 -5.02
CA TYR A 87 -0.59 0.26 -3.71
C TYR A 87 -1.89 1.07 -3.56
N GLU A 88 -1.91 2.33 -4.03
CA GLU A 88 -3.11 3.18 -4.05
C GLU A 88 -4.27 2.53 -4.80
N ILE A 89 -4.01 1.98 -5.99
CA ILE A 89 -5.03 1.28 -6.79
C ILE A 89 -5.55 0.03 -6.07
N LEU A 90 -4.66 -0.73 -5.41
CA LEU A 90 -5.05 -1.89 -4.61
C LEU A 90 -5.92 -1.49 -3.42
N LEU A 91 -5.60 -0.40 -2.71
CA LEU A 91 -6.43 0.11 -1.62
C LEU A 91 -7.82 0.46 -2.12
N PHE A 92 -7.89 1.28 -3.17
CA PHE A 92 -9.14 1.76 -3.73
C PHE A 92 -10.01 0.62 -4.26
N TRP A 93 -9.38 -0.39 -4.89
CA TRP A 93 -10.07 -1.61 -5.28
C TRP A 93 -10.61 -2.40 -4.07
N SER A 94 -9.79 -2.56 -3.02
CA SER A 94 -10.11 -3.38 -1.85
C SER A 94 -11.31 -2.85 -1.06
N ILE A 95 -11.56 -1.53 -1.11
CA ILE A 95 -12.75 -0.88 -0.55
C ILE A 95 -13.91 -0.75 -1.55
N ALA A 96 -13.91 -1.57 -2.62
CA ALA A 96 -14.92 -1.59 -3.67
C ALA A 96 -15.05 -0.31 -4.52
N GLY A 97 -14.05 0.58 -4.53
CA GLY A 97 -14.07 1.82 -5.31
C GLY A 97 -14.04 1.61 -6.82
N LEU A 98 -13.58 0.44 -7.29
CA LEU A 98 -13.57 0.05 -8.69
C LEU A 98 -14.79 -0.82 -9.11
N ASN A 99 -15.77 -1.00 -8.23
CA ASN A 99 -16.98 -1.77 -8.52
C ASN A 99 -18.07 -0.87 -9.15
N PRO A 100 -18.43 -1.06 -10.42
CA PRO A 100 -19.44 -0.21 -11.06
C PRO A 100 -20.87 -0.48 -10.58
N LYS A 101 -21.15 -1.67 -10.02
CA LYS A 101 -22.50 -2.06 -9.60
C LYS A 101 -22.80 -1.69 -8.15
N LYS A 102 -21.79 -1.75 -7.29
CA LYS A 102 -21.88 -1.50 -5.84
C LYS A 102 -20.64 -0.75 -5.37
N PRO A 103 -20.45 0.51 -5.79
CA PRO A 103 -19.28 1.29 -5.41
C PRO A 103 -19.29 1.49 -3.88
N PHE A 104 -18.19 1.09 -3.22
CA PHE A 104 -18.00 1.18 -1.76
C PHE A 104 -18.95 0.35 -0.88
N ASP A 105 -19.90 -0.37 -1.46
CA ASP A 105 -20.91 -1.17 -0.75
C ASP A 105 -20.76 -2.69 -1.01
N ASP A 106 -19.62 -3.12 -1.57
CA ASP A 106 -19.30 -4.53 -1.80
C ASP A 106 -18.20 -5.04 -0.85
N GLU A 107 -18.59 -5.31 0.40
CA GLU A 107 -17.67 -5.82 1.44
C GLU A 107 -17.04 -7.18 1.09
N ARG A 108 -17.59 -7.90 0.10
CA ARG A 108 -17.07 -9.20 -0.33
C ARG A 108 -15.67 -9.09 -0.92
N ILE A 109 -15.31 -7.95 -1.52
CA ILE A 109 -13.99 -7.76 -2.13
C ILE A 109 -12.89 -7.90 -1.06
N LEU A 110 -13.03 -7.24 0.09
CA LEU A 110 -12.08 -7.40 1.20
C LEU A 110 -12.12 -8.82 1.79
N GLY A 111 -13.30 -9.44 1.86
CA GLY A 111 -13.44 -10.84 2.27
C GLY A 111 -12.69 -11.82 1.36
N ASP A 112 -12.79 -11.64 0.05
CA ASP A 112 -12.11 -12.48 -0.94
C ASP A 112 -10.60 -12.21 -0.96
N LEU A 113 -10.19 -10.95 -0.78
CA LEU A 113 -8.79 -10.59 -0.60
C LEU A 113 -8.16 -11.33 0.60
N ARG A 114 -8.85 -11.36 1.75
CA ARG A 114 -8.40 -12.12 2.93
C ARG A 114 -8.25 -13.61 2.61
N LYS A 115 -9.23 -14.20 1.93
CA LYS A 115 -9.17 -15.62 1.52
C LYS A 115 -7.98 -15.90 0.61
N ILE A 116 -7.70 -15.02 -0.36
CA ILE A 116 -6.55 -15.16 -1.26
C ILE A 116 -5.25 -15.12 -0.45
N CYS A 117 -5.07 -14.12 0.41
CA CYS A 117 -3.88 -14.01 1.28
C CYS A 117 -3.69 -15.26 2.14
N THR A 118 -4.73 -15.71 2.84
CA THR A 118 -4.69 -16.94 3.65
C THR A 118 -4.40 -18.18 2.80
N GLY A 119 -4.92 -18.23 1.57
CA GLY A 119 -4.64 -19.31 0.62
C GLY A 119 -3.17 -19.37 0.20
N TYR A 120 -2.55 -18.21 -0.05
CA TYR A 120 -1.11 -18.11 -0.33
C TYR A 120 -0.25 -18.43 0.89
N GLU A 121 -0.68 -18.04 2.09
CA GLU A 121 0.05 -18.30 3.32
C GLU A 121 0.07 -19.79 3.70
N LYS A 122 -1.06 -20.49 3.50
CA LYS A 122 -1.22 -21.90 3.92
C LYS A 122 -0.95 -22.91 2.81
N THR A 123 -0.59 -22.46 1.62
CA THR A 123 -0.37 -23.34 0.47
C THR A 123 0.85 -24.26 0.66
N PRO A 124 0.78 -25.54 0.27
CA PRO A 124 1.96 -26.41 0.22
C PRO A 124 2.79 -26.20 -1.07
N SER A 125 2.29 -25.47 -2.06
CA SER A 125 2.97 -25.25 -3.34
C SER A 125 4.18 -24.31 -3.17
N PRO A 126 5.42 -24.75 -3.51
CA PRO A 126 6.62 -23.93 -3.40
C PRO A 126 6.54 -22.65 -4.23
N ILE A 127 5.98 -22.74 -5.44
CA ILE A 127 5.79 -21.60 -6.36
C ILE A 127 4.92 -20.52 -5.69
N LYS A 128 3.80 -20.91 -5.09
CA LYS A 128 2.93 -19.94 -4.41
C LYS A 128 3.55 -19.40 -3.12
N GLN A 129 4.29 -20.21 -2.37
CA GLN A 129 5.01 -19.75 -1.18
C GLN A 129 6.07 -18.70 -1.53
N GLU A 130 6.77 -18.88 -2.64
CA GLU A 130 7.73 -17.90 -3.13
C GLU A 130 7.04 -16.59 -3.51
N ALA A 131 5.96 -16.65 -4.31
CA ALA A 131 5.17 -15.46 -4.66
C ALA A 131 4.65 -14.74 -3.40
N TRP A 132 4.20 -15.49 -2.39
CA TRP A 132 3.80 -14.94 -1.10
C TRP A 132 4.96 -14.27 -0.37
N ARG A 133 6.14 -14.89 -0.33
CA ARG A 133 7.32 -14.35 0.36
C ARG A 133 7.70 -12.96 -0.15
N TYR A 134 7.71 -12.75 -1.46
CA TYR A 134 8.00 -11.43 -2.06
C TYR A 134 6.95 -10.38 -1.70
N ASN A 135 5.68 -10.78 -1.61
CA ASN A 135 4.56 -9.83 -1.52
C ASN A 135 3.94 -9.73 -0.12
N LYS A 136 4.35 -10.56 0.84
CA LYS A 136 3.72 -10.71 2.16
C LYS A 136 3.57 -9.38 2.90
N LYS A 137 4.65 -8.60 3.01
CA LYS A 137 4.64 -7.33 3.75
C LYS A 137 3.63 -6.34 3.17
N ILE A 138 3.52 -6.29 1.85
CA ILE A 138 2.59 -5.42 1.12
C ILE A 138 1.16 -5.90 1.34
N MET A 139 0.90 -7.19 1.20
CA MET A 139 -0.44 -7.76 1.36
C MET A 139 -0.96 -7.65 2.79
N LEU A 140 -0.11 -7.83 3.80
CA LEU A 140 -0.50 -7.63 5.20
C LEU A 140 -0.80 -6.15 5.49
N GLY A 141 0.01 -5.23 4.95
CA GLY A 141 -0.29 -3.80 5.01
C GLY A 141 -1.64 -3.47 4.36
N LEU A 142 -1.88 -4.02 3.16
CA LEU A 142 -3.09 -3.79 2.39
C LEU A 142 -4.34 -4.25 3.16
N LEU A 143 -4.29 -5.42 3.79
CA LEU A 143 -5.41 -5.94 4.58
C LEU A 143 -5.76 -5.05 5.78
N THR A 144 -4.75 -4.52 6.47
CA THR A 144 -4.95 -3.60 7.59
C THR A 144 -5.54 -2.28 7.11
N ASP A 145 -4.94 -1.67 6.09
CA ASP A 145 -5.38 -0.36 5.58
C ASP A 145 -6.77 -0.44 4.97
N ALA A 146 -7.03 -1.47 4.15
CA ALA A 146 -8.33 -1.64 3.51
C ALA A 146 -9.45 -1.84 4.53
N LYS A 147 -9.16 -2.47 5.68
CA LYS A 147 -10.15 -2.60 6.77
C LYS A 147 -10.56 -1.22 7.29
N HIS A 148 -9.61 -0.36 7.63
CA HIS A 148 -9.89 0.96 8.20
C HIS A 148 -10.46 1.92 7.16
N LEU A 149 -9.97 1.90 5.92
CA LEU A 149 -10.55 2.67 4.83
C LEU A 149 -11.98 2.21 4.50
N LEU A 150 -12.31 0.93 4.67
CA LEU A 150 -13.68 0.43 4.51
C LEU A 150 -14.61 0.95 5.62
N GLU A 151 -14.11 1.12 6.84
CA GLU A 151 -14.86 1.78 7.93
C GLU A 151 -15.11 3.25 7.60
N LEU A 152 -14.09 3.95 7.09
CA LEU A 152 -14.19 5.33 6.61
C LEU A 152 -15.23 5.48 5.48
N THR A 153 -15.33 4.52 4.55
CA THR A 153 -16.36 4.61 3.50
C THR A 153 -17.77 4.66 4.10
N LYS A 154 -18.03 3.95 5.20
CA LYS A 154 -19.35 3.92 5.86
C LYS A 154 -19.68 5.25 6.53
N GLN A 155 -18.70 5.90 7.12
CA GLN A 155 -18.89 7.24 7.72
C GLN A 155 -19.25 8.29 6.66
N LEU A 156 -18.75 8.13 5.44
CA LEU A 156 -19.01 9.02 4.30
C LEU A 156 -20.30 8.66 3.52
N SER A 157 -21.15 7.77 4.03
CA SER A 157 -22.33 7.28 3.27
C SER A 157 -23.35 8.37 2.95
N GLY A 158 -23.37 9.47 3.71
CA GLY A 158 -24.24 10.63 3.46
C GLY A 158 -23.76 11.57 2.36
N ILE A 159 -22.55 11.38 1.82
CA ILE A 159 -21.94 12.24 0.81
C ILE A 159 -22.30 11.75 -0.60
N PRO A 160 -22.54 12.64 -1.58
CA PRO A 160 -22.73 12.25 -2.97
C PRO A 160 -21.61 11.36 -3.49
N LEU A 161 -21.96 10.38 -4.33
CA LEU A 161 -21.03 9.33 -4.77
C LEU A 161 -19.75 9.88 -5.42
N GLN A 162 -19.84 10.94 -6.23
CA GLN A 162 -18.68 11.53 -6.90
C GLN A 162 -17.73 12.18 -5.90
N ASP A 163 -18.27 12.93 -4.93
CA ASP A 163 -17.47 13.58 -3.89
C ASP A 163 -16.85 12.55 -2.95
N ARG A 164 -17.63 11.54 -2.54
CA ARG A 164 -17.15 10.37 -1.76
C ARG A 164 -16.02 9.66 -2.50
N LYS A 165 -16.14 9.48 -3.82
CA LYS A 165 -15.09 8.87 -4.65
C LYS A 165 -13.83 9.71 -4.66
N SER A 166 -13.94 11.03 -4.85
CA SER A 166 -12.80 11.96 -4.82
C SER A 166 -12.07 11.90 -3.48
N LEU A 167 -12.82 12.01 -2.38
CA LEU A 167 -12.29 11.92 -1.01
C LEU A 167 -11.58 10.59 -0.74
N LEU A 168 -12.16 9.47 -1.17
CA LEU A 168 -11.57 8.16 -0.94
C LEU A 168 -10.33 7.89 -1.82
N ILE A 169 -10.24 8.48 -3.02
CA ILE A 169 -9.00 8.48 -3.82
C ILE A 169 -7.91 9.24 -3.07
N THR A 170 -8.23 10.43 -2.53
CA THR A 170 -7.30 11.21 -1.69
C THR A 170 -6.86 10.41 -0.47
N ALA A 171 -7.80 9.76 0.23
CA ALA A 171 -7.50 8.91 1.37
C ALA A 171 -6.57 7.74 1.01
N CYS A 172 -6.83 7.04 -0.11
CA CYS A 172 -5.95 5.97 -0.58
C CYS A 172 -4.56 6.49 -0.92
N THR A 173 -4.46 7.66 -1.54
CA THR A 173 -3.19 8.31 -1.92
C THR A 173 -2.38 8.67 -0.68
N ASN A 174 -3.01 9.31 0.29
CA ASN A 174 -2.39 9.74 1.54
C ASN A 174 -1.99 8.56 2.43
N CYS A 175 -2.85 7.55 2.54
CA CYS A 175 -2.54 6.30 3.24
C CYS A 175 -1.35 5.57 2.60
N ALA A 176 -1.32 5.47 1.26
CA ALA A 176 -0.18 4.88 0.55
C ALA A 176 1.11 5.67 0.79
N TRP A 177 1.04 7.01 0.78
CA TRP A 177 2.17 7.87 1.10
C TRP A 177 2.68 7.63 2.53
N ALA A 178 1.79 7.60 3.52
CA ALA A 178 2.15 7.41 4.92
C ALA A 178 2.82 6.04 5.15
N ARG A 179 2.32 5.00 4.48
CA ARG A 179 2.92 3.66 4.53
C ARG A 179 4.28 3.55 3.88
N ASP A 180 4.43 4.14 2.70
CA ASP A 180 5.69 4.12 1.96
C ASP A 180 6.82 4.80 2.73
N ASN A 181 6.49 5.88 3.46
CA ASN A 181 7.43 6.63 4.28
C ASN A 181 7.53 6.12 5.73
N GLY A 182 6.79 5.08 6.12
CA GLY A 182 6.96 4.43 7.42
C GLY A 182 6.22 5.06 8.61
N PHE A 183 5.18 5.86 8.38
CA PHE A 183 4.36 6.47 9.44
C PHE A 183 3.34 5.53 10.08
N MET A 184 2.98 4.42 9.42
CA MET A 184 1.90 3.54 9.88
C MET A 184 2.11 2.91 11.27
N PRO A 185 3.33 2.57 11.73
CA PRO A 185 3.56 2.09 13.09
C PRO A 185 3.24 3.11 14.19
N PHE A 186 3.08 4.38 13.83
CA PHE A 186 2.82 5.49 14.76
C PHE A 186 1.34 5.83 14.86
N LEU A 187 0.55 5.50 13.82
CA LEU A 187 -0.88 5.78 13.80
C LEU A 187 -1.64 4.78 14.67
N SER A 188 -2.61 5.31 15.43
CA SER A 188 -3.57 4.45 16.11
C SER A 188 -4.54 3.84 15.09
N PHE A 189 -5.15 2.71 15.44
CA PHE A 189 -6.10 2.01 14.56
C PHE A 189 -7.36 2.83 14.23
N SER A 190 -7.59 3.99 14.86
CA SER A 190 -8.78 4.82 14.68
C SER A 190 -8.61 6.04 13.77
N ASP A 191 -7.39 6.40 13.36
CA ASP A 191 -7.14 7.75 12.83
C ASP A 191 -7.19 7.87 11.30
N TYR A 192 -7.90 6.99 10.57
CA TYR A 192 -7.86 7.02 9.10
C TYR A 192 -8.58 8.22 8.46
N ASP A 193 -9.42 8.93 9.22
CA ASP A 193 -10.08 10.16 8.79
C ASP A 193 -9.08 11.26 8.42
N ILE A 194 -7.88 11.24 9.03
CA ILE A 194 -6.82 12.22 8.73
C ILE A 194 -6.39 12.13 7.26
N PHE A 195 -6.55 10.97 6.61
CA PHE A 195 -6.13 10.77 5.23
C PHE A 195 -7.05 11.45 4.22
N LEU A 196 -8.24 11.90 4.62
CA LEU A 196 -9.16 12.62 3.74
C LEU A 196 -8.59 13.95 3.24
N ASP A 197 -7.67 14.56 4.00
CA ASP A 197 -7.08 15.86 3.69
C ASP A 197 -5.57 15.85 3.94
N ARG A 198 -4.80 16.31 2.96
CA ARG A 198 -3.34 16.27 3.02
C ARG A 198 -2.78 17.14 4.15
N ASN A 199 -3.31 18.33 4.35
CA ASN A 199 -2.82 19.28 5.34
C ASN A 199 -3.16 18.80 6.75
N LYS A 200 -4.38 18.28 6.95
CA LYS A 200 -4.77 17.64 8.22
C LYS A 200 -3.91 16.43 8.53
N MET A 201 -3.62 15.58 7.54
CA MET A 201 -2.72 14.44 7.70
C MET A 201 -1.33 14.90 8.16
N ILE A 202 -0.73 15.90 7.49
CA ILE A 202 0.60 16.42 7.85
C ILE A 202 0.60 16.98 9.27
N ALA A 203 -0.38 17.83 9.61
CA ALA A 203 -0.49 18.41 10.96
C ALA A 203 -0.60 17.32 12.04
N HIS A 204 -1.50 16.34 11.85
CA HIS A 204 -1.69 15.24 12.79
C HIS A 204 -0.44 14.38 12.95
N LEU A 205 0.25 14.05 11.86
CA LEU A 205 1.49 13.30 11.92
C LEU A 205 2.60 14.06 12.65
N THR A 206 2.69 15.38 12.46
CA THR A 206 3.64 16.23 13.18
C THR A 206 3.36 16.21 14.68
N GLU A 207 2.11 16.45 15.09
CA GLU A 207 1.70 16.41 16.50
C GLU A 207 2.00 15.06 17.15
N LEU A 208 1.72 13.96 16.43
CA LEU A 208 1.97 12.62 16.92
C LEU A 208 3.47 12.36 17.12
N LEU A 209 4.31 12.77 16.16
CA LEU A 209 5.76 12.65 16.28
C LEU A 209 6.34 13.51 17.40
N GLU A 210 5.81 14.71 17.63
CA GLU A 210 6.22 15.54 18.78
C GLU A 210 5.86 14.88 20.11
N GLY A 211 4.61 14.44 20.28
CA GLY A 211 4.19 13.78 21.50
C GLY A 211 4.98 12.50 21.79
N ARG A 212 5.42 11.77 20.75
CA ARG A 212 6.28 10.59 20.92
C ARG A 212 7.72 10.96 21.26
N LYS A 213 8.26 12.02 20.65
CA LYS A 213 9.60 12.55 20.96
C LYS A 213 9.67 12.97 22.43
N GLU A 214 8.67 13.69 22.92
CA GLU A 214 8.60 14.13 24.32
C GLU A 214 8.58 12.93 25.28
N LYS A 215 7.73 11.93 25.02
CA LYS A 215 7.67 10.69 25.81
C LYS A 215 8.98 9.90 25.79
N ALA A 216 9.68 9.88 24.66
CA ALA A 216 10.99 9.20 24.55
C ALA A 216 12.07 9.94 25.36
N HIS A 217 12.09 11.28 25.33
CA HIS A 217 13.00 12.08 26.14
C HIS A 217 12.71 11.99 27.64
N GLU A 218 11.43 11.95 28.03
CA GLU A 218 11.01 11.74 29.42
C GLU A 218 11.53 10.40 29.94
N LYS A 219 11.29 9.30 29.23
CA LYS A 219 11.82 7.98 29.58
C LYS A 219 13.35 7.92 29.65
N LEU A 220 14.04 8.60 28.75
CA LEU A 220 15.51 8.68 28.80
C LEU A 220 15.99 9.45 30.03
N ARG A 221 15.24 10.46 30.49
CA ARG A 221 15.54 11.22 31.70
C ARG A 221 15.32 10.38 32.95
N GLU A 222 14.18 9.68 33.04
CA GLU A 222 13.88 8.74 34.13
C GLU A 222 14.99 7.70 34.28
N LEU A 223 15.44 7.10 33.17
CA LEU A 223 16.53 6.14 33.13
C LEU A 223 17.88 6.72 33.60
N ALA A 224 18.11 8.01 33.42
CA ALA A 224 19.33 8.69 33.87
C ALA A 224 19.29 9.01 35.38
N GLU A 225 18.11 9.29 35.92
CA GLU A 225 17.90 9.63 37.33
C GLU A 225 17.90 8.39 38.24
N GLU A 226 17.36 7.26 37.78
CA GLU A 226 17.19 6.05 38.60
C GLU A 226 18.51 5.28 38.90
N GLN A 227 19.68 5.71 38.39
CA GLN A 227 20.97 4.99 38.53
C GLN A 227 20.84 3.47 38.26
N VAL A 228 19.96 3.07 37.34
CA VAL A 228 19.63 1.65 37.14
C VAL A 228 20.88 0.89 36.71
N VAL A 229 21.24 -0.04 37.59
CA VAL A 229 22.34 -1.00 37.57
C VAL A 229 22.82 -1.34 36.16
N LEU A 230 24.15 -1.29 36.00
CA LEU A 230 24.95 -1.70 34.82
C LEU A 230 24.46 -2.98 34.12
N SER A 231 23.74 -3.87 34.80
CA SER A 231 23.06 -5.05 34.24
C SER A 231 22.12 -4.74 33.06
N PHE A 232 21.65 -3.50 32.93
CA PHE A 232 20.75 -3.08 31.87
C PHE A 232 21.44 -2.79 30.53
N LEU A 233 22.70 -2.33 30.58
CA LEU A 233 23.55 -2.11 29.39
C LEU A 233 24.01 -3.42 28.73
N PHE A 234 23.97 -4.53 29.48
CA PHE A 234 24.39 -5.86 29.02
C PHE A 234 23.21 -6.81 28.72
N SER A 235 21.97 -6.30 28.69
CA SER A 235 20.83 -7.06 28.19
C SER A 235 20.90 -7.20 26.65
N GLN A 236 20.30 -8.25 26.09
CA GLN A 236 20.33 -8.47 24.63
C GLN A 236 19.60 -7.37 23.82
N ASP A 237 18.78 -6.53 24.47
CA ASP A 237 18.13 -5.35 23.87
C ASP A 237 18.05 -4.20 24.91
N PRO A 238 19.07 -3.33 25.00
CA PRO A 238 19.07 -2.25 25.98
C PRO A 238 18.03 -1.18 25.60
N VAL A 239 17.04 -0.95 26.47
CA VAL A 239 15.94 0.03 26.24
C VAL A 239 16.45 1.41 25.84
N LYS A 240 17.60 1.85 26.37
CA LYS A 240 18.25 3.10 25.94
C LYS A 240 18.54 3.12 24.44
N LEU A 241 19.12 2.05 23.89
CA LEU A 241 19.41 1.94 22.47
C LEU A 241 18.13 1.91 21.63
N ALA A 242 17.06 1.27 22.13
CA ALA A 242 15.77 1.28 21.48
C ALA A 242 15.15 2.68 21.42
N LEU A 243 15.24 3.45 22.51
CA LEU A 243 14.77 4.84 22.57
C LEU A 243 15.61 5.78 21.67
N GLU A 244 16.93 5.60 21.63
CA GLU A 244 17.80 6.35 20.72
C GLU A 244 17.49 6.06 19.25
N LYS A 245 17.23 4.80 18.89
CA LYS A 245 16.77 4.42 17.55
C LYS A 245 15.40 5.02 17.22
N ASP A 246 14.47 5.06 18.19
CA ASP A 246 13.15 5.68 18.00
C ASP A 246 13.27 7.19 17.75
N LEU A 247 14.15 7.88 18.50
CA LEU A 247 14.42 9.30 18.30
C LEU A 247 15.07 9.60 16.93
N ALA A 248 15.99 8.76 16.47
CA ALA A 248 16.58 8.88 15.14
C ALA A 248 15.53 8.72 14.04
N LEU A 249 14.67 7.70 14.16
CA LEU A 249 13.56 7.50 13.23
C LEU A 249 12.57 8.66 13.24
N ILE A 250 12.23 9.21 14.41
CA ILE A 250 11.37 10.40 14.52
C ILE A 250 11.99 11.60 13.78
N ALA A 251 13.30 11.81 13.92
CA ALA A 251 13.98 12.90 13.22
C ALA A 251 13.93 12.72 11.69
N GLU A 252 14.15 11.51 11.19
CA GLU A 252 14.01 11.19 9.76
C GLU A 252 12.59 11.46 9.25
N LEU A 253 11.57 11.05 9.99
CA LEU A 253 10.17 11.24 9.62
C LEU A 253 9.74 12.71 9.67
N LYS A 254 10.27 13.51 10.60
CA LYS A 254 10.02 14.96 10.64
C LYS A 254 10.61 15.67 9.45
N ALA A 255 11.83 15.33 9.02
CA ALA A 255 12.43 15.89 7.82
C ALA A 255 11.55 15.64 6.57
N ILE A 256 10.94 14.45 6.48
CA ILE A 256 9.98 14.13 5.42
C ILE A 256 8.72 15.03 5.50
N LEU A 257 8.18 15.28 6.69
CA LEU A 257 7.01 16.17 6.86
C LEU A 257 7.34 17.64 6.53
N GLU A 258 8.53 18.11 6.89
CA GLU A 258 9.00 19.46 6.58
C GLU A 258 9.10 19.67 5.05
N GLU A 259 9.71 18.71 4.33
CA GLU A 259 9.78 18.74 2.86
C GLU A 259 8.37 18.80 2.24
N GLU A 260 7.45 17.96 2.72
CA GLU A 260 6.07 17.94 2.22
C GLU A 260 5.29 19.22 2.53
N SER A 261 5.50 19.82 3.71
CA SER A 261 4.88 21.09 4.08
C SER A 261 5.36 22.23 3.17
N LEU A 262 6.65 22.26 2.82
CA LEU A 262 7.22 23.25 1.90
C LEU A 262 6.67 23.09 0.48
N LEU A 263 6.49 21.85 0.02
CA LEU A 263 5.86 21.57 -1.27
C LEU A 263 4.39 22.03 -1.31
N ALA A 264 3.63 21.74 -0.24
CA ALA A 264 2.23 22.15 -0.14
C ALA A 264 2.06 23.68 -0.15
N GLN A 265 2.92 24.41 0.57
CA GLN A 265 2.93 25.88 0.58
C GLN A 265 3.30 26.46 -0.79
N SER A 266 4.24 25.83 -1.50
CA SER A 266 4.68 26.25 -2.82
C SER A 266 3.57 26.08 -3.87
N ILE A 267 2.81 24.99 -3.82
CA ILE A 267 1.64 24.76 -4.70
C ILE A 267 0.53 25.77 -4.39
N SER A 268 0.24 25.99 -3.11
CA SER A 268 -0.76 26.98 -2.69
C SER A 268 -0.40 28.41 -3.11
N ALA A 269 0.89 28.76 -3.13
CA ALA A 269 1.37 30.06 -3.58
C ALA A 269 1.27 30.23 -5.11
N LEU A 270 1.25 29.13 -5.86
CA LEU A 270 1.12 29.12 -7.32
C LEU A 270 -0.34 29.16 -7.80
N GLY A 271 -1.33 29.03 -6.90
CA GLY A 271 -2.75 29.13 -7.24
C GLY A 271 -3.27 28.01 -8.15
N ILE A 272 -2.63 26.83 -8.12
CA ILE A 272 -3.06 25.61 -8.82
C ILE A 272 -3.87 24.73 -7.85
#